data_AF-A0A8S3JVR1-F1
#
_entry.id   AF-A0A8S3JVR1-F1
#
_cell.length_a   1.000
_cell.length_b   1.000
_cell.length_c   1.000
_cell.angle_alpha   90.00
_cell.angle_beta   90.00
_cell.angle_gamma   90.00
#
_symmetry.space_group_name_H-M   'P 1'
#
loop_
_entity.id
_entity.type
_entity.pdbx_description
1 polymer ?
#
loop_
_entity_poly.entity_id
_entity_poly.type
_entity_poly.pdbx_seq_one_letter_code
_entity_poly.pdbx_strand_id
1 'polypeptide(L)'
;GLGQLTDGILAGDDYRLADNVQGIGKLGYDWVGWRRKSSSTSNVDLFFQFNKIQNFTSIRLHTSNLFQRDVHLFNSILIANCDDKMTRKTFLKIPDDYLKSQARFVDASLN
;
A
#
# COMPACT_ATOMS: atom_id res chain seq x y z
N GLY A 1 11.63 -5.73 -10.37
CA GLY A 1 12.23 -4.41 -10.68
C GLY A 1 11.57 -3.35 -9.81
N LEU A 2 12.05 -2.11 -9.89
CA LEU A 2 11.45 -0.96 -9.20
C LEU A 2 10.43 -0.25 -10.11
N GLY A 3 9.54 0.55 -9.52
CA GLY A 3 8.49 1.27 -10.23
C GLY A 3 7.75 2.24 -9.31
N GLN A 4 6.46 2.45 -9.57
CA GLN A 4 5.65 3.50 -8.93
C GLN A 4 5.49 3.35 -7.41
N LEU A 5 5.57 2.13 -6.88
CA LEU A 5 5.61 1.91 -5.43
C LEU A 5 6.89 2.42 -4.75
N THR A 6 7.89 2.84 -5.53
CA THR A 6 9.26 3.14 -5.08
C THR A 6 9.86 4.37 -5.76
N ASP A 7 9.09 5.14 -6.52
CA ASP A 7 9.59 6.29 -7.30
C ASP A 7 9.57 7.63 -6.53
N GLY A 8 8.96 7.64 -5.34
CA GLY A 8 8.89 8.80 -4.45
C GLY A 8 7.76 9.77 -4.75
N ILE A 9 6.88 9.48 -5.72
CA ILE A 9 5.71 10.30 -6.05
C ILE A 9 4.53 9.87 -5.18
N LEU A 10 3.87 10.84 -4.54
CA LEU A 10 2.63 10.61 -3.79
C LEU A 10 1.45 11.07 -4.63
N ALA A 11 0.57 10.14 -4.95
CA ALA A 11 -0.67 10.44 -5.66
C ALA A 11 -1.68 11.15 -4.77
N GLY A 12 -2.47 12.05 -5.35
CA GLY A 12 -3.53 12.79 -4.68
C GLY A 12 -4.80 11.97 -4.41
N ASP A 13 -5.82 12.66 -3.85
CA ASP A 13 -7.07 12.06 -3.38
C ASP A 13 -7.93 11.45 -4.49
N ASP A 14 -8.06 12.14 -5.63
CA ASP A 14 -8.81 11.64 -6.79
C ASP A 14 -7.87 10.87 -7.72
N TYR A 15 -7.93 9.53 -7.69
CA TYR A 15 -7.09 8.67 -8.54
C TYR A 15 -7.26 8.93 -10.04
N ARG A 16 -8.32 9.62 -10.47
CA ARG A 16 -8.54 9.98 -11.88
C ARG A 16 -7.62 11.12 -12.34
N LEU A 17 -7.06 11.89 -11.41
CA LEU A 17 -6.08 12.91 -11.69
C LEU A 17 -4.67 12.31 -11.59
N ALA A 18 -3.76 12.82 -12.40
CA ALA A 18 -2.35 12.49 -12.31
C ALA A 18 -1.59 13.74 -11.84
N ASP A 19 -0.80 13.58 -10.79
CA ASP A 19 0.14 14.56 -10.29
C ASP A 19 1.48 14.45 -11.03
N ASN A 20 1.76 13.29 -11.63
CA ASN A 20 2.89 13.10 -12.52
C ASN A 20 2.58 13.57 -13.95
N VAL A 21 3.48 14.38 -14.51
CA VAL A 21 3.42 14.83 -15.91
C VAL A 21 3.35 13.64 -16.90
N GLN A 22 4.00 12.51 -16.59
CA GLN A 22 3.95 11.29 -17.40
C GLN A 22 2.57 10.61 -17.40
N GLY A 23 1.74 10.91 -16.40
CA GLY A 23 0.40 10.40 -16.21
C GLY A 23 -0.71 11.29 -16.77
N ILE A 24 -0.40 12.47 -17.31
CA ILE A 24 -1.42 13.37 -17.84
C ILE A 24 -2.28 12.64 -18.89
N GLY A 25 -3.60 12.65 -18.68
CA GLY A 25 -4.57 11.97 -19.54
C GLY A 25 -4.74 10.47 -19.27
N LYS A 26 -4.04 9.89 -18.30
CA LYS A 26 -4.16 8.48 -17.89
C LYS A 26 -4.75 8.37 -16.49
N LEU A 27 -5.98 7.87 -16.42
CA LEU A 27 -6.67 7.65 -15.15
C LEU A 27 -5.93 6.61 -14.31
N GLY A 28 -5.70 6.92 -13.03
CA GLY A 28 -5.06 6.00 -12.08
C GLY A 28 -3.56 5.86 -12.26
N TYR A 29 -2.91 6.68 -13.10
CA TYR A 29 -1.49 6.50 -13.42
C TYR A 29 -0.65 6.45 -12.15
N ASP A 30 -0.81 7.38 -11.21
CA ASP A 30 0.04 7.45 -10.01
C ASP A 30 -0.30 6.40 -8.93
N TRP A 31 -1.30 5.54 -9.16
CA TRP A 31 -1.72 4.52 -8.21
C TRP A 31 -1.44 3.10 -8.73
N VAL A 32 -0.92 2.24 -7.85
CA VAL A 32 -0.89 0.79 -8.10
C VAL A 32 -2.02 0.15 -7.31
N GLY A 33 -2.96 -0.47 -8.02
CA GLY A 33 -4.19 -1.01 -7.43
C GLY A 33 -4.40 -2.50 -7.71
N TRP A 34 -5.06 -3.18 -6.78
CA TRP A 34 -5.50 -4.57 -6.92
C TRP A 34 -7.01 -4.65 -6.79
N ARG A 35 -7.64 -5.41 -7.68
CA ARG A 35 -9.08 -5.68 -7.58
C ARG A 35 -9.32 -6.85 -6.64
N ARG A 36 -10.18 -6.64 -5.63
CA ARG A 36 -10.66 -7.72 -4.75
C ARG A 36 -11.42 -8.76 -5.60
N LYS A 37 -11.00 -10.03 -5.52
CA LYS A 37 -11.72 -11.16 -6.14
C LYS A 37 -12.70 -11.76 -5.12
N SER A 38 -13.86 -12.25 -5.55
CA SER A 38 -14.93 -12.71 -4.64
C SER A 38 -14.63 -14.02 -3.91
N SER A 39 -13.60 -14.77 -4.31
CA SER A 39 -13.19 -16.01 -3.66
C SER A 39 -12.39 -15.75 -2.38
N SER A 40 -13.05 -15.99 -1.23
CA SER A 40 -12.65 -16.19 0.17
C SER A 40 -11.36 -15.58 0.78
N THR A 41 -10.26 -15.34 0.08
CA THR A 41 -9.10 -14.62 0.64
C THR A 41 -8.25 -14.09 -0.51
N SER A 42 -8.37 -12.80 -0.85
CA SER A 42 -7.43 -12.15 -1.79
C SER A 42 -6.52 -11.22 -1.01
N ASN A 43 -5.47 -11.79 -0.45
CA ASN A 43 -4.35 -10.99 0.06
C ASN A 43 -3.51 -10.52 -1.13
N VAL A 44 -2.88 -9.36 -0.97
CA VAL A 44 -1.85 -8.87 -1.88
C VAL A 44 -0.51 -9.14 -1.21
N ASP A 45 0.28 -10.04 -1.78
CA ASP A 45 1.60 -10.35 -1.28
C ASP A 45 2.64 -9.49 -2.00
N LEU A 46 3.42 -8.74 -1.22
CA LEU A 46 4.52 -7.90 -1.71
C LEU A 46 5.83 -8.37 -1.08
N PHE A 47 6.84 -8.61 -1.92
CA PHE A 47 8.18 -9.00 -1.49
C PHE A 47 9.16 -7.87 -1.78
N PHE A 48 9.85 -7.41 -0.74
CA PHE A 48 10.88 -6.39 -0.84
C PHE A 48 12.24 -7.04 -0.57
N GLN A 49 13.14 -6.95 -1.55
CA GLN A 49 14.50 -7.43 -1.42
C GLN A 49 15.45 -6.24 -1.29
N PHE A 50 16.27 -6.29 -0.26
CA PHE A 50 17.28 -5.27 0.00
C PHE A 50 18.68 -5.82 -0.30
N ASN A 51 19.56 -4.96 -0.77
CA ASN A 51 20.94 -5.34 -1.12
C ASN A 51 21.83 -5.62 0.09
N LYS A 52 21.39 -5.20 1.28
CA LYS A 52 22.10 -5.35 2.55
C LYS A 52 21.11 -5.70 3.64
N ILE A 53 21.59 -6.44 4.64
CA ILE A 53 20.86 -6.65 5.90
C ILE A 53 20.75 -5.30 6.60
N GLN A 54 19.52 -4.93 6.96
CA GLN A 54 19.21 -3.68 7.65
C GLN A 54 18.19 -3.91 8.76
N ASN A 55 18.25 -3.08 9.79
CA ASN A 55 17.25 -3.04 10.84
C ASN A 55 16.12 -2.11 10.42
N PHE A 56 14.95 -2.68 10.14
CA PHE A 56 13.74 -1.92 9.83
C PHE A 56 12.93 -1.67 11.10
N THR A 57 12.60 -0.40 11.37
CA THR A 57 11.83 0.00 12.56
C THR A 57 10.36 0.25 12.26
N SER A 58 10.01 0.49 11.00
CA SER A 58 8.64 0.79 10.58
C SER A 58 8.46 0.60 9.08
N ILE A 59 7.23 0.37 8.66
CA ILE A 59 6.78 0.58 7.28
C ILE A 59 5.77 1.73 7.24
N ARG A 60 5.77 2.46 6.12
CA ARG A 60 4.80 3.50 5.81
C ARG A 60 4.24 3.24 4.41
N LEU A 61 2.92 3.17 4.28
CA LEU A 61 2.23 2.95 3.01
C LEU A 61 1.34 4.16 2.70
N HIS A 62 1.50 4.76 1.53
CA HIS A 62 0.56 5.77 1.03
C HIS A 62 -0.63 5.07 0.38
N THR A 63 -1.83 5.38 0.82
CA THR A 63 -3.03 4.59 0.50
C THR A 63 -4.20 5.49 0.10
N SER A 64 -4.99 5.03 -0.86
CA SER A 64 -6.24 5.69 -1.26
C SER A 64 -7.43 5.09 -0.52
N ASN A 65 -8.42 5.93 -0.22
CA ASN A 65 -9.68 5.51 0.38
C ASN A 65 -10.87 6.21 -0.29
N LEU A 66 -10.85 6.36 -1.61
CA LEU A 66 -11.97 6.96 -2.36
C LEU A 66 -13.17 6.00 -2.42
N PHE A 67 -13.78 5.75 -1.27
CA PHE A 67 -14.80 4.72 -1.03
C PHE A 67 -16.09 4.97 -1.82
N GLN A 68 -16.37 6.23 -2.19
CA GLN A 68 -17.48 6.58 -3.08
C GLN A 68 -17.30 6.06 -4.51
N ARG A 69 -16.11 5.53 -4.84
CA ARG A 69 -15.74 4.96 -6.14
C ARG A 69 -15.19 3.54 -5.99
N ASP A 70 -15.61 2.82 -4.94
CA ASP A 70 -15.23 1.43 -4.66
C ASP A 70 -13.71 1.22 -4.43
N VAL A 71 -12.98 2.29 -4.09
CA VAL A 71 -11.58 2.23 -3.67
C VAL A 71 -11.54 2.31 -2.14
N HIS A 72 -11.07 1.23 -1.51
CA HIS A 72 -11.03 1.11 -0.06
C HIS A 72 -9.62 0.80 0.42
N LEU A 73 -9.34 1.19 1.65
CA LEU A 73 -8.20 0.66 2.38
C LEU A 73 -8.26 -0.87 2.49
N PHE A 74 -7.08 -1.49 2.60
CA PHE A 74 -6.97 -2.86 3.06
C PHE A 74 -7.36 -2.96 4.53
N ASN A 75 -7.94 -4.09 4.93
CA ASN A 75 -8.51 -4.26 6.27
C ASN A 75 -7.48 -4.73 7.32
N SER A 76 -6.29 -5.14 6.89
CA SER A 76 -5.16 -5.52 7.74
C SER A 76 -3.89 -5.70 6.93
N ILE A 77 -2.74 -5.55 7.58
CA ILE A 77 -1.43 -5.86 7.03
C ILE A 77 -0.68 -6.82 7.95
N LEU A 78 0.00 -7.79 7.33
CA LEU A 78 0.95 -8.69 7.98
C LEU A 78 2.33 -8.45 7.37
N ILE A 79 3.30 -8.11 8.21
CA ILE A 79 4.68 -7.83 7.81
C ILE A 79 5.55 -8.88 8.46
N ALA A 80 6.38 -9.54 7.67
CA ALA A 80 7.28 -10.58 8.13
C ALA A 80 8.67 -10.38 7.55
N ASN A 81 9.71 -10.59 8.36
CA ASN A 81 11.05 -10.81 7.83
C ASN A 81 11.14 -12.25 7.31
N CYS A 82 11.74 -12.46 6.14
CA CYS A 82 11.89 -13.76 5.50
C CYS A 82 13.09 -14.60 6.03
N ASP A 83 13.78 -14.18 7.09
CA ASP A 83 14.91 -14.96 7.63
C ASP A 83 14.48 -16.35 8.17
N ASP A 84 15.12 -17.40 7.65
CA ASP A 84 14.86 -18.84 7.88
C ASP A 84 14.90 -19.30 9.35
N LYS A 85 15.30 -18.44 10.29
CA LYS A 85 15.62 -18.84 11.67
C LYS A 85 14.69 -18.25 12.74
N MET A 86 14.00 -17.14 12.47
CA MET A 86 13.03 -16.55 13.40
C MET A 86 12.17 -15.49 12.71
N THR A 87 11.02 -15.89 12.15
CA THR A 87 10.11 -14.96 11.47
C THR A 87 9.43 -14.04 12.49
N ARG A 88 10.00 -12.86 12.74
CA ARG A 88 9.26 -11.78 13.43
C ARG A 88 8.13 -11.34 12.52
N LYS A 89 6.92 -11.29 13.08
CA LYS A 89 5.70 -10.89 12.38
C LYS A 89 5.07 -9.71 13.11
N THR A 90 4.72 -8.68 12.37
CA THR A 90 3.92 -7.55 12.84
C THR A 90 2.58 -7.61 12.12
N PHE A 91 1.48 -7.63 12.88
CA PHE A 91 0.12 -7.58 12.34
C PHE A 91 -0.56 -6.29 12.79
N LEU A 92 -1.16 -5.58 11.85
CA LEU A 92 -1.94 -4.38 12.12
C LEU A 92 -3.32 -4.53 11.49
N LYS A 93 -4.36 -4.38 12.31
CA LYS A 93 -5.76 -4.30 11.85
C LYS A 93 -6.08 -2.86 11.49
N ILE A 94 -6.73 -2.66 10.35
CA ILE A 94 -7.17 -1.33 9.90
C ILE A 94 -8.70 -1.30 9.90
N PRO A 95 -9.33 -0.38 10.64
CA PRO A 95 -10.76 -0.17 10.59
C PRO A 95 -11.20 0.28 9.20
N ASP A 96 -12.39 -0.16 8.78
CA ASP A 96 -13.01 0.41 7.60
C ASP A 96 -13.31 1.89 7.86
N ASP A 97 -13.03 2.73 6.87
CA ASP A 97 -13.23 4.17 6.94
C ASP A 97 -14.12 4.63 5.80
N TYR A 98 -15.37 4.96 6.13
CA TYR A 98 -16.36 5.51 5.21
C TYR A 98 -16.62 6.99 5.48
N LEU A 99 -15.73 7.66 6.21
CA LEU A 99 -15.87 9.06 6.58
C LEU A 99 -14.82 9.93 5.85
N LYS A 100 -13.59 9.44 5.70
CA LYS A 100 -12.47 10.19 5.12
C LYS A 100 -12.03 9.58 3.80
N SER A 101 -12.32 10.27 2.71
CA SER A 101 -11.93 9.84 1.36
C SER A 101 -10.51 10.25 0.97
N GLN A 102 -9.80 11.02 1.80
CA GLN A 102 -8.46 11.49 1.51
C GLN A 102 -7.43 10.35 1.51
N ALA A 103 -6.48 10.46 0.58
CA ALA A 103 -5.28 9.64 0.57
C ALA A 103 -4.42 9.95 1.80
N ARG A 104 -3.79 8.91 2.36
CA ARG A 104 -3.07 9.03 3.64
C ARG A 104 -2.04 7.94 3.82
N PHE A 105 -1.13 8.22 4.75
CA PHE A 105 -0.19 7.23 5.24
C PHE A 105 -0.83 6.30 6.27
N VAL A 106 -0.56 5.01 6.09
CA VAL A 106 -0.73 3.98 7.10
C VAL A 106 0.67 3.59 7.57
N ASP A 107 0.93 3.84 8.86
CA ASP A 107 2.19 3.50 9.51
C ASP A 107 2.06 2.23 10.34
N ALA A 108 3.04 1.34 10.25
CA ALA A 108 3.15 0.20 11.16
C ALA A 108 4.58 0.09 11.71
N SER A 109 4.71 0.16 13.03
CA SER A 109 5.97 -0.04 13.75
C SER A 109 6.33 -1.52 13.77
N LEU A 110 7.61 -1.83 13.51
CA LEU A 110 8.13 -3.19 13.49
C LEU A 110 8.82 -3.49 14.82
N ASN A 111 8.43 -4.60 15.44
CA ASN A 111 8.95 -5.07 16.72
C ASN A 111 10.08 -6.09 16.57
#